data_AF-A0AAN8SYL2-F1
#
_entry.id   AF-A0AAN8SYL2-F1
#
_cell.length_a   1.000
_cell.length_b   1.000
_cell.length_c   1.000
_cell.angle_alpha   90.00
_cell.angle_beta   90.00
_cell.angle_gamma   90.00
#
_symmetry.space_group_name_H-M   'P 1'
#
loop_
_entity.id
_entity.type
_entity.pdbx_description
1 polymer ?
#
loop_
_entity_poly.entity_id
_entity_poly.type
_entity_poly.pdbx_seq_one_letter_code
_entity_poly.pdbx_strand_id
1 'polypeptide(L)'
;MSAHIYPRPLVVGETNPNPNQQTFFAPQLTTNQDVKNLTKIQLKQIQYVHGEPTIQFIKGERQVFAQEEGLHQAVIIKFSSDTLEVKDLLTVLPKHLGIKGNYLVGLIARRHILLRIDQYEYYVVALSKSVSILPFRGEQHLYRVFPWTIDFNSREETSMAAVWISLPRLSPDLFAKRSLLSMASAV
;
A
#
# COMPACT_ATOMS: atom_id res chain seq x y z
N MET A 1 31.34 -27.68 -52.73
CA MET A 1 29.88 -27.62 -52.86
C MET A 1 29.30 -26.98 -51.60
N SER A 2 28.48 -25.94 -51.78
CA SER A 2 27.41 -25.37 -50.91
C SER A 2 27.58 -25.29 -49.38
N ALA A 3 27.07 -24.29 -48.66
CA ALA A 3 26.42 -23.01 -48.95
C ALA A 3 26.23 -22.33 -47.57
N HIS A 4 26.30 -21.00 -47.52
CA HIS A 4 25.83 -20.23 -46.36
C HIS A 4 24.32 -20.42 -46.18
N ILE A 5 23.88 -20.66 -44.93
CA ILE A 5 22.48 -20.50 -44.54
C ILE A 5 22.44 -19.79 -43.17
N TYR A 6 21.89 -18.57 -43.19
CA TYR A 6 21.50 -17.80 -42.01
C TYR A 6 20.31 -18.47 -41.30
N PRO A 7 20.21 -18.47 -39.96
CA PRO A 7 18.95 -18.74 -39.31
C PRO A 7 18.06 -17.48 -39.29
N ARG A 8 16.91 -17.56 -39.96
CA ARG A 8 15.72 -16.73 -39.72
C ARG A 8 14.70 -17.55 -38.87
N PRO A 9 13.68 -16.91 -38.28
CA PRO A 9 13.29 -17.10 -36.89
C PRO A 9 12.34 -18.28 -36.66
N LEU A 10 12.42 -18.87 -35.47
CA LEU A 10 11.41 -19.79 -34.96
C LEU A 10 10.24 -19.02 -34.36
N VAL A 11 9.06 -19.55 -34.67
CA VAL A 11 7.71 -19.06 -34.43
C VAL A 11 7.30 -19.24 -32.96
N VAL A 12 6.45 -18.31 -32.52
CA VAL A 12 5.57 -18.27 -31.34
C VAL A 12 5.35 -19.61 -30.64
N GLY A 13 5.71 -19.71 -29.36
CA GLY A 13 5.17 -20.78 -28.50
C GLY A 13 5.92 -21.19 -27.24
N GLU A 14 7.15 -20.74 -26.95
CA GLU A 14 7.87 -21.20 -25.75
C GLU A 14 8.72 -20.10 -25.11
N THR A 15 8.58 -19.86 -23.80
CA THR A 15 9.71 -19.46 -22.95
C THR A 15 9.55 -19.99 -21.52
N ASN A 16 10.59 -20.70 -21.10
CA ASN A 16 10.94 -21.11 -19.74
C ASN A 16 10.90 -19.94 -18.72
N PRO A 17 10.52 -20.18 -17.45
CA PRO A 17 10.62 -19.17 -16.40
C PRO A 17 12.08 -19.02 -15.92
N ASN A 18 12.66 -17.84 -16.13
CA ASN A 18 13.96 -17.44 -15.57
C ASN A 18 13.73 -16.57 -14.30
N PRO A 19 14.35 -16.84 -13.14
CA PRO A 19 13.87 -16.32 -11.84
C PRO A 19 14.33 -14.90 -11.45
N ASN A 20 14.73 -14.04 -12.40
CA ASN A 20 15.21 -12.68 -12.11
C ASN A 20 14.48 -11.61 -12.93
N GLN A 21 13.23 -11.31 -12.59
CA GLN A 21 12.56 -10.13 -13.11
C GLN A 21 12.06 -9.23 -11.98
N GLN A 22 12.71 -8.05 -11.89
CA GLN A 22 12.31 -6.92 -11.07
C GLN A 22 10.96 -6.39 -11.59
N THR A 23 9.90 -6.52 -10.80
CA THR A 23 8.57 -6.03 -11.16
C THR A 23 8.49 -4.52 -10.94
N PHE A 24 8.55 -3.76 -12.04
CA PHE A 24 7.98 -2.41 -12.10
C PHE A 24 6.46 -2.49 -11.90
N PHE A 25 5.82 -1.40 -11.44
CA PHE A 25 4.39 -1.34 -11.07
C PHE A 25 3.38 -1.59 -12.22
N ALA A 26 3.82 -1.67 -13.47
CA ALA A 26 2.93 -1.70 -14.63
C ALA A 26 2.27 -3.07 -14.99
N PRO A 27 2.83 -4.27 -14.71
CA PRO A 27 2.26 -5.52 -15.22
C PRO A 27 1.40 -6.30 -14.21
N GLN A 28 1.06 -5.77 -13.03
CA GLN A 28 0.20 -6.49 -12.07
C GLN A 28 -1.32 -6.27 -12.26
N LEU A 29 -1.74 -5.72 -13.40
CA LEU A 29 -3.14 -5.75 -13.82
C LEU A 29 -3.48 -7.11 -14.44
N THR A 30 -3.29 -8.20 -13.71
CA THR A 30 -3.88 -9.50 -14.09
C THR A 30 -5.26 -9.60 -13.49
N THR A 31 -6.25 -9.52 -14.38
CA THR A 31 -7.68 -9.76 -14.16
C THR A 31 -7.90 -11.08 -13.42
N ASN A 32 -8.18 -11.01 -12.13
CA ASN A 32 -8.73 -12.14 -11.40
C ASN A 32 -10.21 -12.30 -11.77
N GLN A 33 -10.58 -13.53 -12.11
CA GLN A 33 -11.90 -13.96 -12.55
C GLN A 33 -12.93 -14.02 -11.39
N ASP A 34 -13.19 -12.87 -10.76
CA ASP A 34 -14.34 -12.66 -9.87
C ASP A 34 -15.23 -11.51 -10.39
N VAL A 35 -15.35 -11.36 -11.70
CA VAL A 35 -16.12 -10.28 -12.34
C VAL A 35 -17.49 -10.80 -12.79
N LYS A 36 -18.39 -11.07 -11.83
CA LYS A 36 -19.84 -11.17 -12.12
C LYS A 36 -20.66 -9.93 -11.74
N ASN A 37 -20.01 -8.91 -11.17
CA ASN A 37 -20.57 -7.56 -11.13
C ASN A 37 -19.68 -6.65 -11.99
N LEU A 38 -20.00 -6.56 -13.29
CA LEU A 38 -19.47 -5.48 -14.12
C LEU A 38 -20.11 -4.17 -13.62
N THR A 39 -19.49 -3.52 -12.65
CA THR A 39 -19.63 -2.08 -12.48
C THR A 39 -19.17 -1.48 -13.81
N LYS A 40 -20.12 -0.98 -14.60
CA LYS A 40 -19.82 -0.26 -15.84
C LYS A 40 -18.82 0.84 -15.47
N ILE A 41 -17.56 0.72 -15.90
CA ILE A 41 -16.51 1.69 -15.60
C ILE A 41 -16.99 3.05 -16.13
N GLN A 42 -17.45 3.92 -15.24
CA GLN A 42 -17.93 5.25 -15.59
C GLN A 42 -16.74 6.20 -15.56
N LEU A 43 -16.26 6.56 -16.74
CA LEU A 43 -15.23 7.57 -16.88
C LEU A 43 -15.81 8.95 -16.57
N LYS A 44 -15.07 9.74 -15.80
CA LYS A 44 -15.43 11.14 -15.55
C LYS A 44 -15.32 11.97 -16.80
N GLN A 45 -16.22 12.96 -16.90
CA GLN A 45 -16.17 13.96 -17.96
C GLN A 45 -14.96 14.88 -17.76
N ILE A 46 -14.28 15.20 -18.86
CA ILE A 46 -13.19 16.18 -18.89
C ILE A 46 -13.80 17.58 -18.92
N GLN A 47 -13.35 18.46 -18.04
CA GLN A 47 -13.73 19.87 -18.01
C GLN A 47 -12.52 20.72 -18.41
N TYR A 48 -12.72 21.92 -18.95
CA TYR A 48 -11.63 22.83 -19.27
C TYR A 48 -11.59 23.97 -18.25
N VAL A 49 -10.57 24.00 -17.40
CA VAL A 49 -10.35 25.05 -16.41
C VAL A 49 -9.14 25.85 -16.86
N HIS A 50 -9.33 27.15 -17.15
CA HIS A 50 -8.29 28.02 -17.71
C HIS A 50 -7.62 27.49 -19.00
N GLY A 51 -8.38 26.73 -19.81
CA GLY A 51 -7.87 26.11 -21.05
C GLY A 51 -7.18 24.76 -20.84
N GLU A 52 -7.05 24.29 -19.60
CA GLU A 52 -6.43 23.00 -19.27
C GLU A 52 -7.48 21.90 -19.07
N PRO A 53 -7.34 20.73 -19.73
CA PRO A 53 -8.23 19.59 -19.51
C PRO A 53 -8.05 19.06 -18.08
N THR A 54 -9.13 19.10 -17.32
CA THR A 54 -9.18 18.84 -15.89
C THR A 54 -10.24 17.79 -15.58
N ILE A 55 -9.89 16.83 -14.72
CA ILE A 55 -10.83 15.87 -14.13
C ILE A 55 -10.81 16.11 -12.63
N GLN A 56 -11.99 16.35 -12.04
CA GLN A 56 -12.12 16.61 -10.62
C GLN A 56 -12.63 15.37 -9.89
N PHE A 57 -11.97 15.01 -8.79
CA PHE A 57 -12.42 13.96 -7.87
C PHE A 57 -12.77 14.58 -6.52
N ILE A 58 -13.94 14.23 -5.99
CA ILE A 58 -14.31 14.64 -4.63
C ILE A 58 -13.69 13.69 -3.60
N LYS A 59 -13.53 14.15 -2.36
CA LYS A 59 -12.91 13.36 -1.28
C LYS A 59 -13.62 12.03 -1.04
N GLY A 60 -14.95 12.01 -1.14
CA GLY A 60 -15.75 10.79 -1.01
C GLY A 60 -15.41 9.72 -2.05
N GLU A 61 -15.18 10.10 -3.30
CA GLU A 61 -14.79 9.16 -4.36
C GLU A 61 -13.40 8.60 -4.12
N ARG A 62 -12.45 9.47 -3.76
CA ARG A 62 -11.09 9.04 -3.42
C ARG A 62 -11.07 8.06 -2.23
N GLN A 63 -12.03 8.16 -1.31
CA GLN A 63 -12.18 7.20 -0.21
C GLN A 63 -12.66 5.82 -0.71
N VAL A 64 -13.54 5.79 -1.71
CA VAL A 64 -13.97 4.56 -2.39
C VAL A 64 -12.79 3.94 -3.14
N PHE A 65 -12.04 4.74 -3.92
CA PHE A 65 -10.86 4.25 -4.63
C PHE A 65 -9.79 3.70 -3.68
N ALA A 66 -9.58 4.35 -2.54
CA ALA A 66 -8.69 3.85 -1.51
C ALA A 66 -9.16 2.49 -0.93
N GLN A 67 -10.45 2.22 -0.90
CA GLN A 67 -10.96 0.90 -0.51
C GLN A 67 -10.74 -0.13 -1.62
N GLU A 68 -11.07 0.21 -2.87
CA GLU A 68 -10.89 -0.63 -4.06
C GLU A 68 -9.42 -1.05 -4.25
N GLU A 69 -8.49 -0.12 -4.05
CA GLU A 69 -7.04 -0.37 -4.15
C GLU A 69 -6.44 -1.03 -2.89
N GLY A 70 -7.25 -1.31 -1.87
CA GLY A 70 -6.80 -1.92 -0.61
C GLY A 70 -6.02 -0.98 0.32
N LEU A 71 -5.94 0.32 0.03
CA LEU A 71 -5.23 1.31 0.84
C LEU A 71 -5.83 1.53 2.24
N HIS A 72 -7.08 1.12 2.44
CA HIS A 72 -7.72 1.09 3.76
C HIS A 72 -7.01 0.15 4.77
N GLN A 73 -6.19 -0.78 4.29
CA GLN A 73 -5.30 -1.65 5.08
C GLN A 73 -3.82 -1.34 4.82
N ALA A 74 -3.50 -0.11 4.42
CA ALA A 74 -2.12 0.34 4.26
C ALA A 74 -1.62 1.09 5.50
N VAL A 75 -0.34 0.88 5.79
CA VAL A 75 0.40 1.63 6.81
C VAL A 75 1.53 2.42 6.17
N ILE A 76 1.85 3.57 6.76
CA ILE A 76 3.08 4.30 6.51
C ILE A 76 4.09 3.94 7.57
N ILE A 77 5.29 3.64 7.10
CA ILE A 77 6.45 3.40 7.93
C ILE A 77 7.44 4.51 7.67
N LYS A 78 7.65 5.33 8.69
CA LYS A 78 8.52 6.49 8.64
C LYS A 78 9.80 6.24 9.41
N PHE A 79 10.93 6.31 8.73
CA PHE A 79 12.26 6.23 9.34
C PHE A 79 12.70 7.61 9.86
N SER A 80 13.42 7.63 10.98
CA SER A 80 14.02 8.86 11.50
C SER A 80 15.14 9.38 10.59
N SER A 81 15.97 8.46 10.09
CA SER A 81 17.13 8.70 9.24
C SER A 81 16.84 8.35 7.78
N ASP A 82 17.58 8.98 6.85
CA ASP A 82 17.58 8.71 5.42
C ASP A 82 18.65 7.69 4.98
N THR A 83 19.40 7.12 5.92
CA THR A 83 20.59 6.30 5.66
C THR A 83 20.31 4.89 5.12
N LEU A 84 19.06 4.41 5.10
CA LEU A 84 18.78 3.05 4.64
C LEU A 84 18.67 2.95 3.11
N GLU A 85 19.41 1.98 2.56
CA GLU A 85 19.25 1.56 1.17
C GLU A 85 17.86 0.93 0.98
N VAL A 86 17.03 1.58 0.16
CA VAL A 86 15.60 1.28 0.03
C VAL A 86 15.34 -0.17 -0.38
N LYS A 87 16.12 -0.72 -1.31
CA LYS A 87 15.84 -2.05 -1.89
C LYS A 87 15.85 -3.16 -0.85
N ASP A 88 16.84 -3.18 0.03
CA ASP A 88 16.94 -4.21 1.06
C ASP A 88 15.88 -4.04 2.14
N LEU A 89 15.57 -2.78 2.46
CA LEU A 89 14.54 -2.44 3.43
C LEU A 89 13.16 -2.98 3.04
N LEU A 90 12.80 -2.89 1.75
CA LEU A 90 11.55 -3.43 1.22
C LEU A 90 11.43 -4.95 1.44
N THR A 91 12.54 -5.68 1.49
CA THR A 91 12.54 -7.15 1.67
C THR A 91 12.56 -7.58 3.14
N VAL A 92 13.28 -6.84 4.00
CA VAL A 92 13.47 -7.19 5.41
C VAL A 92 12.28 -6.76 6.24
N LEU A 93 11.68 -5.62 5.91
CA LEU A 93 10.70 -4.97 6.76
C LEU A 93 9.41 -5.78 6.97
N PRO A 94 8.77 -6.36 5.94
CA PRO A 94 7.58 -7.19 6.16
C PRO A 94 7.86 -8.40 7.07
N LYS A 95 9.05 -9.01 6.93
CA LYS A 95 9.50 -10.12 7.79
C LYS A 95 9.72 -9.66 9.22
N HIS A 96 10.35 -8.50 9.41
CA HIS A 96 10.56 -7.90 10.74
C HIS A 96 9.25 -7.58 11.45
N LEU A 97 8.22 -7.15 10.71
CA LEU A 97 6.88 -6.93 11.25
C LEU A 97 6.09 -8.23 11.48
N GLY A 98 6.63 -9.39 11.12
CA GLY A 98 5.96 -10.69 11.28
C GLY A 98 4.77 -10.89 10.33
N ILE A 99 4.73 -10.13 9.23
CA ILE A 99 3.65 -10.22 8.24
C ILE A 99 3.86 -11.50 7.44
N LYS A 100 2.83 -12.35 7.42
CA LYS A 100 2.78 -13.55 6.58
C LYS A 100 1.67 -13.35 5.55
N GLY A 101 1.80 -13.94 4.37
CA GLY A 101 0.84 -13.74 3.28
C GLY A 101 1.18 -12.56 2.37
N ASN A 102 0.18 -12.14 1.59
CA ASN A 102 0.37 -11.16 0.52
C ASN A 102 0.44 -9.74 1.07
N TYR A 103 1.41 -8.99 0.57
CA TYR A 103 1.60 -7.58 0.86
C TYR A 103 2.18 -6.88 -0.36
N LEU A 104 1.92 -5.59 -0.48
CA LEU A 104 2.63 -4.70 -1.40
C LEU A 104 3.43 -3.70 -0.61
N VAL A 105 4.69 -3.51 -1.01
CA VAL A 105 5.59 -2.56 -0.38
C VAL A 105 6.08 -1.57 -1.43
N GLY A 106 6.02 -0.28 -1.11
CA GLY A 106 6.39 0.79 -2.03
C GLY A 106 7.05 1.95 -1.31
N LEU A 107 8.03 2.58 -1.95
CA LEU A 107 8.60 3.83 -1.47
C LEU A 107 7.74 5.00 -1.94
N ILE A 108 7.25 5.83 -1.02
CA ILE A 108 6.47 7.03 -1.36
C ILE A 108 7.26 8.33 -1.15
N ALA A 109 8.31 8.28 -0.32
CA ALA A 109 9.31 9.34 -0.17
C ALA A 109 10.58 8.78 0.47
N ARG A 110 11.68 9.54 0.51
CA ARG A 110 13.00 9.09 1.00
C ARG A 110 12.98 8.33 2.33
N ARG A 111 12.10 8.71 3.27
CA ARG A 111 11.98 8.10 4.60
C ARG A 111 10.64 7.42 4.84
N HIS A 112 9.78 7.34 3.84
CA HIS A 112 8.40 6.85 3.99
C HIS A 112 8.18 5.65 3.07
N ILE A 113 7.85 4.52 3.68
CA ILE A 113 7.42 3.31 3.01
C ILE A 113 5.92 3.16 3.20
N LEU A 114 5.21 2.91 2.10
CA LEU A 114 3.84 2.43 2.11
C LEU A 114 3.88 0.89 2.12
N LEU A 115 3.16 0.30 3.06
CA LEU A 115 2.99 -1.14 3.13
C LEU A 115 1.49 -1.45 3.14
N ARG A 116 1.00 -2.01 2.04
CA ARG A 116 -0.37 -2.54 1.92
C ARG A 116 -0.37 -3.99 2.36
N ILE A 117 -1.27 -4.33 3.27
CA ILE A 117 -1.34 -5.66 3.86
C ILE A 117 -2.73 -6.21 3.55
N ASP A 118 -2.80 -7.34 2.84
CA ASP A 118 -4.09 -7.86 2.37
C ASP A 118 -4.90 -8.53 3.50
N GLN A 119 -4.21 -9.02 4.54
CA GLN A 119 -4.86 -9.65 5.70
C GLN A 119 -4.93 -8.68 6.88
N TYR A 120 -6.15 -8.45 7.36
CA TYR A 120 -6.43 -7.49 8.44
C TYR A 120 -5.67 -7.79 9.74
N GLU A 121 -5.47 -9.06 10.09
CA GLU A 121 -4.73 -9.46 11.29
C GLU A 121 -3.29 -8.91 11.28
N TYR A 122 -2.59 -9.02 10.15
CA TYR A 122 -1.23 -8.51 10.01
C TYR A 122 -1.18 -6.98 9.91
N TYR A 123 -2.23 -6.35 9.38
CA TYR A 123 -2.38 -4.89 9.43
C TYR A 123 -2.44 -4.38 10.87
N VAL A 124 -3.23 -5.04 11.72
CA VAL A 124 -3.34 -4.72 13.16
C VAL A 124 -1.99 -4.93 13.86
N VAL A 125 -1.28 -6.01 13.56
CA VAL A 125 0.07 -6.27 14.11
C VAL A 125 1.07 -5.20 13.69
N ALA A 126 1.05 -4.74 12.43
CA ALA A 126 1.93 -3.67 11.98
C ALA A 126 1.64 -2.36 12.74
N LEU A 127 0.36 -1.99 12.91
CA LEU A 127 -0.03 -0.79 13.66
C LEU A 127 0.32 -0.86 15.15
N SER A 128 0.35 -2.06 15.74
CA SER A 128 0.76 -2.21 17.14
C SER A 128 2.23 -1.86 17.37
N LYS A 129 3.05 -1.80 16.31
CA LYS A 129 4.49 -1.42 16.33
C LYS A 129 4.70 0.10 16.17
N SER A 130 3.78 0.91 16.71
CA SER A 130 3.71 2.38 16.61
C SER A 130 5.07 3.09 16.54
N VAL A 131 5.97 2.84 17.49
CA VAL A 131 7.39 3.25 17.44
C VAL A 131 8.23 2.01 17.72
N SER A 132 9.18 1.70 16.85
CA SER A 132 9.98 0.47 16.94
C SER A 132 11.37 0.66 16.32
N ILE A 133 12.26 -0.29 16.60
CA ILE A 133 13.64 -0.29 16.11
C ILE A 133 13.82 -1.45 15.15
N LEU A 134 14.35 -1.16 13.97
CA LEU A 134 14.75 -2.15 12.98
C LEU A 134 16.27 -2.36 13.08
N PRO A 135 16.74 -3.53 13.56
CA PRO A 135 18.14 -3.90 13.42
C PRO A 135 18.42 -4.26 11.95
N PHE A 136 19.31 -3.53 11.29
CA PHE A 136 19.66 -3.76 9.89
C PHE A 136 21.14 -3.40 9.64
N ARG A 137 21.88 -4.28 8.96
CA ARG A 137 23.32 -4.10 8.65
C ARG A 137 24.20 -3.70 9.86
N GLY A 138 23.86 -4.17 11.06
CA GLY A 138 24.61 -3.86 12.29
C GLY A 138 24.24 -2.53 12.94
N GLU A 139 23.30 -1.77 12.35
CA GLU A 139 22.77 -0.53 12.88
C GLU A 139 21.34 -0.70 13.42
N GLN A 140 20.93 0.22 14.30
CA GLN A 140 19.58 0.31 14.81
C GLN A 140 18.88 1.51 14.20
N HIS A 141 17.80 1.27 13.45
CA HIS A 141 17.05 2.33 12.80
C HIS A 141 15.69 2.49 13.46
N LEU A 142 15.46 3.69 14.03
CA LEU A 142 14.18 4.05 14.60
C LEU A 142 13.16 4.31 13.50
N TYR A 143 11.99 3.70 13.61
CA TYR A 143 10.87 3.96 12.73
C TYR A 143 9.56 4.10 13.50
N ARG A 144 8.58 4.72 12.84
CA ARG A 144 7.21 4.84 13.31
C ARG A 144 6.26 4.22 12.30
N VAL A 145 5.20 3.59 12.80
CA VAL A 145 4.12 3.01 11.99
C VAL A 145 2.82 3.74 12.31
N PHE A 146 2.13 4.20 11.28
CA PHE A 146 0.81 4.82 11.40
C PHE A 146 -0.05 4.49 10.17
N PRO A 147 -1.38 4.51 10.29
CA PRO A 147 -2.24 4.18 9.16
C PRO A 147 -2.06 5.21 8.03
N TRP A 148 -2.10 4.73 6.78
CA TRP A 148 -2.19 5.62 5.63
C TRP A 148 -3.57 6.30 5.60
N THR A 149 -3.60 7.55 5.16
CA THR A 149 -4.84 8.30 4.95
C THR A 149 -4.82 9.00 3.61
N ILE A 150 -6.01 9.30 3.09
CA ILE A 150 -6.21 10.04 1.83
C ILE A 150 -5.52 11.42 1.81
N ASP A 151 -5.33 12.01 2.99
CA ASP A 151 -4.72 13.32 3.20
C ASP A 151 -3.23 13.21 3.56
N PHE A 152 -2.64 12.01 3.50
CA PHE A 152 -1.22 11.82 3.80
C PHE A 152 -0.33 12.66 2.86
N ASN A 153 0.54 13.48 3.47
CA ASN A 153 1.54 14.27 2.77
C ASN A 153 2.93 13.97 3.34
N SER A 154 3.84 13.45 2.50
CA SER A 154 5.20 13.09 2.92
C SER A 154 6.11 14.27 3.25
N ARG A 155 5.71 15.48 2.89
CA ARG A 155 6.42 16.73 3.18
C ARG A 155 6.03 17.33 4.53
N GLU A 156 4.93 16.88 5.11
CA GLU A 156 4.42 17.36 6.38
C GLU A 156 4.69 16.33 7.48
N GLU A 157 4.92 16.81 8.71
CA GLU A 157 5.05 15.91 9.85
C GLU A 157 3.66 15.32 10.17
N THR A 158 3.49 14.03 9.90
CA THR A 158 2.25 13.34 10.25
C THR A 158 2.12 13.26 11.78
N SER A 159 1.24 14.07 12.36
CA SER A 159 0.93 14.08 13.80
C SER A 159 -0.06 12.98 14.20
N MET A 160 -0.09 11.85 13.47
CA MET A 160 -1.00 10.74 13.77
C MET A 160 -0.29 9.67 14.60
N ALA A 161 -0.89 9.33 15.73
CA ALA A 161 -0.49 8.19 16.56
C ALA A 161 -1.66 7.21 16.65
N ALA A 162 -1.39 5.93 16.46
CA ALA A 162 -2.36 4.90 16.82
C ALA A 162 -2.46 4.85 18.36
N VAL A 163 -3.67 5.04 18.89
CA VAL A 163 -3.94 4.96 20.33
C VAL A 163 -4.83 3.75 20.58
N TRP A 164 -4.44 2.94 21.58
CA TRP A 164 -5.25 1.82 22.05
C TRP A 164 -6.07 2.30 23.25
N ILE A 165 -7.40 2.32 23.10
CA ILE A 165 -8.33 2.69 24.17
C ILE A 165 -9.02 1.45 24.73
N SER A 166 -9.12 1.36 26.05
CA SER A 166 -9.88 0.31 26.73
C SER A 166 -11.20 0.89 27.22
N LEU A 167 -12.32 0.26 26.85
CA LEU A 167 -13.66 0.65 27.24
C LEU A 167 -14.32 -0.51 28.05
N PRO A 168 -13.85 -0.77 29.28
CA PRO A 168 -14.17 -2.00 30.02
C PRO A 168 -15.64 -2.12 30.43
N ARG A 169 -16.40 -1.02 30.41
CA ARG A 169 -17.84 -0.98 30.74
C ARG A 169 -18.72 -0.77 29.51
N LEU A 170 -18.13 -0.73 28.32
CA LEU A 170 -18.91 -0.63 27.09
C LEU A 170 -19.45 -2.01 26.73
N SER A 171 -20.77 -2.08 26.55
CA SER A 171 -21.42 -3.31 26.13
C SER A 171 -20.93 -3.74 24.72
N PRO A 172 -20.70 -5.04 24.45
CA PRO A 172 -20.14 -5.52 23.17
C PRO A 172 -20.91 -5.06 21.91
N ASP A 173 -22.23 -4.90 22.01
CA ASP A 173 -23.11 -4.39 20.93
C ASP A 173 -22.80 -2.94 20.54
N LEU A 174 -22.17 -2.17 21.44
CA LEU A 174 -21.80 -0.77 21.21
C LEU A 174 -20.39 -0.60 20.61
N PHE A 175 -19.66 -1.68 20.30
CA PHE A 175 -18.37 -1.61 19.59
C PHE A 175 -18.50 -1.40 18.07
N ALA A 176 -19.73 -1.27 17.56
CA ALA A 176 -19.95 -0.85 16.19
C ALA A 176 -19.29 0.52 15.91
N LYS A 177 -18.63 0.67 14.74
CA LYS A 177 -17.93 1.90 14.33
C LYS A 177 -18.78 3.16 14.52
N ARG A 178 -20.08 3.11 14.19
CA ARG A 178 -21.01 4.24 14.35
C ARG A 178 -21.14 4.66 15.80
N SER A 179 -21.32 3.71 16.71
CA SER A 179 -21.41 3.96 18.16
C SER A 179 -20.11 4.56 18.71
N LEU A 180 -18.97 3.96 18.37
CA LEU A 180 -17.66 4.47 18.79
C LEU A 180 -17.40 5.91 18.32
N LEU A 181 -17.71 6.21 17.06
CA LEU A 181 -17.57 7.57 16.51
C LEU A 181 -18.54 8.56 17.16
N SER A 182 -19.77 8.14 17.45
CA SER A 182 -20.73 8.98 18.18
C SER A 182 -20.22 9.33 19.58
N MET A 183 -19.66 8.36 20.31
CA MET A 183 -19.05 8.64 21.62
C MET A 183 -17.82 9.54 21.49
N ALA A 184 -16.94 9.31 20.50
CA ALA A 184 -15.77 10.13 20.27
C ALA A 184 -16.12 11.58 19.92
N SER A 185 -17.27 11.84 19.29
CA SER A 185 -17.72 13.20 18.96
C SER A 185 -18.22 14.02 20.17
N ALA A 186 -18.43 13.37 21.32
CA ALA A 186 -18.90 14.02 22.54
C ALA A 186 -17.76 14.49 23.47
N VAL A 187 -16.50 14.31 23.05
CA VAL A 187 -15.28 14.67 23.78
C VAL A 187 -14.46 15.64 22.94
#